data_AF-A0A2K6C8N4-F1
#
_entry.id   AF-A0A2K6C8N4-F1
#
_cell.length_a   1.000
_cell.length_b   1.000
_cell.length_c   1.000
_cell.angle_alpha   90.00
_cell.angle_beta   90.00
_cell.angle_gamma   90.00
#
_symmetry.space_group_name_H-M   'P 1'
#
loop_
_entity.id
_entity.type
_entity.pdbx_description
1 polymer ?
#
loop_
_entity_poly.entity_id
_entity_poly.type
_entity_poly.pdbx_seq_one_letter_code
_entity_poly.pdbx_strand_id
1 'polypeptide(L)'
;MAIDRGLAFELVYSPAIKDSTMRRYTISNALNLMQICKGKNVIISSAAERPLEIRGPYDVANLGLLFGLSESDAKAAVSTNCRAALLHGETRKTAFGIISTVKKPRPSEGDEDCLPASKKAKCES
;
A
#
# COMPACT_ATOMS: atom_id res chain seq x y z
N MET A 1 -15.00 -17.19 3.97
CA MET A 1 -13.88 -16.62 4.75
C MET A 1 -13.62 -15.18 4.30
N ALA A 2 -12.93 -14.34 5.10
CA ALA A 2 -12.57 -12.97 4.69
C ALA A 2 -11.75 -12.95 3.39
N ILE A 3 -10.88 -13.95 3.21
CA ILE A 3 -10.05 -14.16 2.02
C ILE A 3 -10.89 -14.29 0.75
N ASP A 4 -12.00 -15.05 0.81
CA ASP A 4 -12.89 -15.27 -0.35
C ASP A 4 -13.62 -14.00 -0.79
N ARG A 5 -13.71 -13.01 0.11
CA ARG A 5 -14.30 -11.69 -0.18
C ARG A 5 -13.29 -10.70 -0.75
N GLY A 6 -12.04 -11.13 -0.99
CA GLY A 6 -10.97 -10.25 -1.44
C GLY A 6 -10.42 -9.33 -0.36
N LEU A 7 -10.72 -9.59 0.92
CA LEU A 7 -10.13 -8.84 2.02
C LEU A 7 -8.68 -9.26 2.24
N ALA A 8 -7.84 -8.28 2.54
CA ALA A 8 -6.43 -8.46 2.86
C ALA A 8 -6.15 -8.08 4.32
N PHE A 9 -5.16 -8.74 4.91
CA PHE A 9 -4.68 -8.48 6.25
C PHE A 9 -3.32 -7.77 6.18
N GLU A 10 -3.21 -6.63 6.84
CA GLU A 10 -1.96 -5.88 6.94
C GLU A 10 -1.15 -6.34 8.16
N LEU A 11 0.13 -6.60 7.94
CA LEU A 11 1.11 -6.92 8.97
C LEU A 11 2.22 -5.87 8.97
N VAL A 12 2.27 -5.08 10.03
CA VAL A 12 3.24 -3.98 10.18
C VAL A 12 4.55 -4.51 10.79
N TYR A 13 5.67 -4.35 10.09
CA TYR A 13 6.96 -4.89 10.55
C TYR A 13 7.75 -3.95 11.48
N SER A 14 7.51 -2.64 11.48
CA SER A 14 8.31 -1.69 12.28
C SER A 14 8.44 -2.07 13.77
N PRO A 15 7.38 -2.51 14.47
CA PRO A 15 7.51 -2.94 15.87
C PRO A 15 8.49 -4.10 16.06
N ALA A 16 8.68 -4.95 15.04
CA ALA A 16 9.63 -6.05 15.09
C ALA A 16 11.10 -5.62 15.06
N ILE A 17 11.41 -4.46 14.48
CA ILE A 17 12.78 -3.94 14.39
C ILE A 17 13.09 -2.87 15.45
N LYS A 18 12.06 -2.24 16.04
CA LYS A 18 12.21 -1.17 17.05
C LYS A 18 12.57 -1.68 18.44
N ASP A 19 11.74 -2.58 18.97
CA ASP A 19 11.78 -2.97 20.38
C ASP A 19 11.74 -4.49 20.53
N SER A 20 12.53 -5.03 21.46
CA SER A 20 12.68 -6.48 21.64
C SER A 20 11.44 -7.15 22.22
N THR A 21 10.65 -6.42 23.00
CA THR A 21 9.37 -6.90 23.55
C THR A 21 8.31 -6.89 22.47
N MET A 22 8.16 -5.79 21.74
CA MET A 22 7.24 -5.69 20.61
C MET A 22 7.57 -6.71 19.52
N ARG A 23 8.85 -6.99 19.26
CA ARG A 23 9.27 -8.04 18.33
C ARG A 23 8.69 -9.41 18.66
N ARG A 24 8.71 -9.81 19.94
CA ARG A 24 8.13 -11.09 20.36
C ARG A 24 6.63 -11.13 20.09
N TYR A 25 5.92 -10.06 20.40
CA TYR A 25 4.48 -9.96 20.14
C TYR A 25 4.15 -9.95 18.65
N THR A 26 4.86 -9.16 17.84
CA THR A 26 4.64 -9.10 16.39
C THR A 26 4.86 -10.46 15.74
N ILE A 27 5.95 -11.16 16.07
CA ILE A 27 6.22 -12.50 15.52
C ILE A 27 5.15 -13.48 15.98
N SER A 28 4.78 -13.50 17.27
CA SER A 28 3.75 -14.41 17.78
C SER A 28 2.39 -14.18 17.11
N ASN A 29 1.97 -12.92 16.97
CA ASN A 29 0.72 -12.57 16.31
C ASN A 29 0.74 -12.92 14.82
N ALA A 30 1.87 -12.70 14.14
CA ALA A 30 2.02 -13.05 12.74
C ALA A 30 1.90 -14.56 12.52
N LEU A 31 2.56 -15.38 13.36
CA LEU A 31 2.47 -16.83 13.29
C LEU A 31 1.03 -17.32 13.53
N ASN A 32 0.33 -16.74 14.51
CA ASN A 32 -1.08 -17.05 14.76
C ASN A 32 -1.97 -16.68 13.55
N LEU A 33 -1.70 -15.55 12.90
CA LEU A 33 -2.39 -15.15 11.68
C LEU A 33 -2.12 -16.14 10.53
N MET A 34 -0.87 -16.60 10.37
CA MET A 34 -0.51 -17.56 9.32
C MET A 34 -1.18 -18.91 9.49
N GLN A 35 -1.43 -19.36 10.72
CA GLN A 35 -2.20 -20.59 10.98
C GLN A 35 -3.63 -20.51 10.43
N ILE A 36 -4.24 -19.32 10.45
CA ILE A 36 -5.62 -19.09 10.01
C ILE A 36 -5.67 -18.80 8.50
N CYS A 37 -4.81 -17.90 8.03
CA CYS A 37 -4.84 -17.39 6.65
C CYS A 37 -4.06 -18.25 5.66
N LYS A 38 -3.15 -19.10 6.15
CA LYS A 38 -2.23 -19.92 5.33
C LYS A 38 -1.44 -19.07 4.32
N GLY A 39 -1.00 -17.89 4.74
CA GLY A 39 -0.25 -16.93 3.91
C GLY A 39 -1.05 -16.19 2.84
N LYS A 40 -2.36 -16.47 2.67
CA LYS A 40 -3.18 -15.85 1.64
C LYS A 40 -3.63 -14.44 2.02
N ASN A 41 -3.61 -13.52 1.05
CA ASN A 41 -4.04 -12.13 1.17
C ASN A 41 -3.40 -11.38 2.35
N VAL A 42 -2.13 -11.65 2.64
CA VAL A 42 -1.35 -10.90 3.63
C VAL A 42 -0.55 -9.81 2.91
N ILE A 43 -0.46 -8.62 3.50
CA ILE A 43 0.38 -7.52 3.06
C ILE A 43 1.35 -7.19 4.18
N ILE A 44 2.63 -6.97 3.86
CA ILE A 44 3.61 -6.49 4.83
C ILE A 44 3.89 -5.01 4.55
N SER A 45 3.76 -4.19 5.59
CA SER A 45 3.99 -2.74 5.53
C SER A 45 4.89 -2.27 6.66
N SER A 46 5.46 -1.08 6.51
CA SER A 46 6.37 -0.52 7.50
C SER A 46 5.65 0.24 8.61
N ALA A 47 4.60 1.02 8.32
CA ALA A 47 4.10 2.07 9.21
C ALA A 47 5.23 2.88 9.87
N ALA A 48 6.29 3.16 9.10
CA ALA A 48 7.48 3.83 9.59
C ALA A 48 7.18 5.29 9.93
N GLU A 49 7.62 5.72 11.10
CA GLU A 49 7.58 7.14 11.52
C GLU A 49 8.92 7.82 11.25
N ARG A 50 10.00 7.04 11.15
CA ARG A 50 11.36 7.53 10.90
C ARG A 50 11.94 6.88 9.64
N PRO A 51 12.75 7.60 8.84
CA PRO A 51 13.35 7.05 7.61
C PRO A 51 14.18 5.77 7.84
N LEU A 52 14.82 5.64 9.01
CA LEU A 52 15.64 4.49 9.38
C LEU A 52 14.86 3.19 9.62
N GLU A 53 13.53 3.23 9.59
CA GLU A 53 12.65 2.07 9.75
C GLU A 53 12.25 1.46 8.41
N ILE A 54 12.46 2.18 7.30
CA ILE A 54 12.21 1.67 5.96
C ILE A 54 13.25 0.62 5.59
N ARG A 55 12.81 -0.42 4.88
CA ARG A 55 13.65 -1.52 4.38
C ARG A 55 13.39 -1.73 2.90
N GLY A 56 14.36 -2.31 2.20
CA GLY A 56 14.17 -2.67 0.80
C GLY A 56 13.08 -3.74 0.65
N PRO A 57 12.40 -3.84 -0.49
CA PRO A 57 11.30 -4.79 -0.68
C PRO A 57 11.73 -6.25 -0.47
N TYR A 58 12.96 -6.60 -0.85
CA TYR A 58 13.52 -7.94 -0.60
C TYR A 58 13.82 -8.19 0.88
N ASP A 59 14.29 -7.19 1.62
CA ASP A 59 14.49 -7.31 3.07
C ASP A 59 13.16 -7.54 3.78
N VAL A 60 12.10 -6.84 3.35
CA VAL A 60 10.74 -7.02 3.87
C VAL A 60 10.20 -8.40 3.53
N ALA A 61 10.42 -8.90 2.31
CA ALA A 61 10.06 -10.27 1.95
C ALA A 61 10.81 -11.30 2.81
N ASN A 62 12.11 -11.08 3.08
CA ASN A 62 12.88 -11.94 3.97
C ASN A 62 12.35 -11.92 5.41
N LEU A 63 11.89 -10.77 5.93
CA LEU A 63 11.19 -10.70 7.21
C LEU A 63 9.88 -11.52 7.20
N GLY A 64 9.20 -11.61 6.06
CA GLY A 64 8.01 -12.44 5.88
C GLY A 64 8.24 -13.92 6.22
N LEU A 65 9.44 -14.44 5.97
CA LEU A 65 9.81 -15.81 6.33
C LEU A 65 9.79 -16.01 7.86
N LEU A 66 10.25 -15.01 8.63
CA LEU A 66 10.20 -15.03 10.10
C LEU A 66 8.77 -14.97 10.64
N PHE A 67 7.85 -14.44 9.83
CA PHE A 67 6.41 -14.39 10.14
C PHE A 67 5.67 -15.66 9.74
N GLY A 68 6.36 -16.67 9.20
CA GLY A 68 5.78 -17.96 8.81
C GLY A 68 5.20 -18.01 7.41
N LEU A 69 5.51 -17.04 6.55
CA LEU A 69 5.17 -17.09 5.13
C LEU A 69 6.15 -17.99 4.36
N SER A 70 5.67 -18.62 3.30
CA SER A 70 6.55 -19.22 2.30
C SER A 70 7.30 -18.13 1.52
N GLU A 71 8.39 -18.47 0.83
CA GLU A 71 9.13 -17.50 0.01
C GLU A 71 8.25 -16.88 -1.09
N SER A 72 7.37 -17.68 -1.71
CA SER A 72 6.42 -17.19 -2.70
C SER A 72 5.38 -16.25 -2.09
N ASP A 73 4.83 -16.59 -0.92
CA ASP A 73 3.81 -15.77 -0.27
C ASP A 73 4.41 -14.47 0.29
N ALA A 74 5.65 -14.52 0.78
CA ALA A 74 6.36 -13.33 1.26
C ALA A 74 6.64 -12.34 0.12
N LYS A 75 7.05 -12.83 -1.05
CA LYS A 75 7.19 -12.01 -2.26
C LYS A 75 5.83 -11.45 -2.71
N ALA A 76 4.78 -12.25 -2.66
CA ALA A 76 3.42 -11.81 -2.99
C ALA A 76 2.91 -10.72 -2.02
N ALA A 77 3.25 -10.83 -0.74
CA ALA A 77 2.84 -9.89 0.30
C ALA A 77 3.40 -8.47 0.15
N VAL A 78 4.49 -8.31 -0.60
CA VAL A 78 5.07 -7.00 -0.94
C VAL A 78 4.78 -6.58 -2.39
N SER A 79 4.06 -7.39 -3.17
CA SER A 79 3.81 -7.15 -4.59
C SER A 79 2.35 -7.40 -5.00
N THR A 80 2.01 -8.61 -5.43
CA THR A 80 0.71 -8.97 -6.01
C THR A 80 -0.46 -8.73 -5.06
N ASN A 81 -0.29 -9.04 -3.77
CA ASN A 81 -1.34 -8.83 -2.76
C ASN A 81 -1.61 -7.33 -2.55
N CYS A 82 -0.56 -6.49 -2.56
CA CYS A 82 -0.69 -5.04 -2.48
C CYS A 82 -1.51 -4.50 -3.67
N ARG A 83 -1.22 -4.97 -4.89
CA ARG A 83 -1.97 -4.59 -6.09
C ARG A 83 -3.44 -5.03 -5.99
N ALA A 84 -3.70 -6.25 -5.53
CA ALA A 84 -5.05 -6.76 -5.37
C ALA A 84 -5.86 -5.93 -4.35
N ALA A 85 -5.25 -5.56 -3.22
CA ALA A 85 -5.89 -4.70 -2.22
C ALA A 85 -6.18 -3.29 -2.74
N LEU A 86 -5.27 -2.71 -3.54
CA LEU A 86 -5.48 -1.41 -4.17
C LEU A 86 -6.67 -1.44 -5.13
N LEU A 87 -6.72 -2.41 -6.04
CA LEU A 87 -7.83 -2.59 -6.98
C LEU A 87 -9.15 -2.86 -6.25
N HIS A 88 -9.13 -3.69 -5.20
CA HIS A 88 -10.29 -3.92 -4.35
C HIS A 88 -10.76 -2.64 -3.63
N GLY A 89 -9.86 -1.70 -3.35
CA GLY A 89 -10.20 -0.37 -2.85
C GLY A 89 -10.87 0.52 -3.90
N GLU A 90 -10.40 0.49 -5.15
CA GLU A 90 -10.99 1.25 -6.26
C GLU A 90 -12.42 0.79 -6.58
N THR A 91 -12.70 -0.51 -6.52
CA THR A 91 -14.05 -1.04 -6.76
C THR A 91 -15.05 -0.65 -5.67
N ARG A 92 -14.60 -0.28 -4.46
CA ARG A 92 -15.47 0.27 -3.40
C ARG A 92 -15.80 1.75 -3.59
N LYS A 93 -14.93 2.51 -4.26
CA LYS A 93 -15.16 3.94 -4.56
C LYS A 93 -16.13 4.13 -5.73
N THR A 94 -16.29 3.10 -6.54
CA THR A 94 -17.16 3.07 -7.71
C THR A 94 -18.34 2.13 -7.49
N ALA A 95 -19.31 2.09 -8.40
CA ALA A 95 -20.38 1.09 -8.33
C ALA A 95 -19.79 -0.29 -8.69
N PHE A 96 -19.32 -1.03 -7.67
CA PHE A 96 -18.83 -2.42 -7.69
C PHE A 96 -18.61 -3.00 -9.11
N GLY A 97 -17.53 -2.60 -9.77
CA GLY A 97 -17.15 -3.09 -11.10
C GLY A 97 -17.25 -2.07 -12.25
N ILE A 98 -17.75 -0.85 -12.02
CA ILE A 98 -17.85 0.21 -13.05
C ILE A 98 -16.84 1.33 -12.77
N ILE A 99 -15.73 1.37 -13.51
CA ILE A 99 -14.77 2.49 -13.44
C ILE A 99 -15.16 3.56 -14.46
N SER A 100 -15.77 4.65 -14.01
CA SER A 100 -16.04 5.83 -14.86
C SER A 100 -14.89 6.82 -14.75
N THR A 101 -14.21 7.10 -15.87
CA THR A 101 -13.19 8.16 -15.96
C THR A 101 -13.61 9.20 -16.96
N VAL A 102 -13.53 10.47 -16.59
CA VAL A 102 -13.71 11.60 -17.52
C VAL A 102 -12.34 11.91 -18.12
N LYS A 103 -12.14 11.56 -19.39
CA LYS A 103 -10.89 11.88 -20.08
C LYS A 103 -10.86 13.38 -20.36
N LYS A 104 -10.05 14.13 -19.61
CA LYS A 104 -9.79 15.54 -19.92
C LYS A 104 -8.94 15.61 -21.19
N PRO A 105 -9.36 16.36 -22.23
CA PRO A 105 -8.53 16.54 -23.42
C PRO A 105 -7.21 17.20 -23.02
N ARG A 106 -6.11 16.69 -23.58
CA ARG A 106 -4.79 17.32 -23.42
C ARG A 106 -4.83 18.65 -24.19
N PRO A 107 -4.33 19.76 -23.64
CA PRO A 107 -4.08 20.94 -24.46
C PRO A 107 -3.03 20.55 -25.51
N SER A 108 -3.39 20.67 -26.78
CA SER A 108 -2.45 20.57 -27.89
C SER A 108 -1.45 21.73 -27.80
N GLU A 109 -0.17 21.42 -27.80
CA GLU A 109 0.86 22.43 -28.04
C GLU A 109 0.71 22.93 -29.49
N GLY A 110 0.54 24.25 -29.66
CA GLY A 110 0.49 24.91 -30.96
C GLY A 110 -0.79 25.72 -31.17
N ASP A 111 -0.79 26.95 -30.65
CA ASP A 111 -1.17 28.16 -31.39
C ASP A 111 -0.70 29.36 -30.55
N GLU A 112 0.44 29.92 -30.97
CA GLU A 112 0.81 31.28 -30.59
C GLU A 112 -0.17 32.23 -31.27
N ASP A 113 -0.95 33.00 -30.51
CA ASP A 113 -1.09 34.43 -30.79
C ASP A 113 -1.79 35.23 -29.66
N CYS A 114 -1.16 36.36 -29.34
CA CYS A 114 -1.66 37.56 -28.65
C CYS A 114 -2.16 37.48 -27.20
N LEU A 115 -1.28 37.92 -26.27
CA LEU A 115 -1.67 38.54 -24.99
C LEU A 115 -2.57 39.77 -25.20
N PRO A 116 -3.34 40.18 -24.17
CA PRO A 116 -2.81 41.29 -23.38
C PRO A 116 -2.89 41.06 -21.86
N ALA A 117 -1.93 41.69 -21.17
CA ALA A 117 -1.71 41.65 -19.72
C ALA A 117 -2.79 42.36 -18.89
N SER A 118 -3.10 41.85 -17.69
CA SER A 118 -3.59 42.57 -16.47
C SER A 118 -4.13 41.56 -15.44
N LYS A 119 -3.99 41.63 -14.11
CA LYS A 119 -3.34 42.50 -13.11
C LYS A 119 -3.13 41.65 -11.84
N LYS A 120 -2.01 41.81 -11.13
CA LYS A 120 -1.78 41.19 -9.81
C LYS A 120 -2.74 41.78 -8.78
N ALA A 121 -3.43 40.94 -8.01
CA ALA A 121 -4.14 41.35 -6.80
C ALA A 121 -3.21 41.16 -5.59
N LYS A 122 -2.91 42.27 -4.88
CA LYS A 122 -2.31 42.28 -3.56
C LYS A 122 -3.46 42.43 -2.56
N CYS A 123 -3.59 41.49 -1.60
CA CYS A 123 -4.45 41.67 -0.42
C CYS A 123 -3.55 41.79 0.81
N GLU A 124 -3.47 42.99 1.36
CA GLU A 124 -3.18 43.24 2.77
C GLU A 124 -4.50 43.64 3.43
N SER A 125 -4.81 43.01 4.56
CA SER A 125 -5.67 43.51 5.64
C SER A 125 -5.27 42.77 6.91
#